data_AF-A0A1E3K8N1-F1
#
_entry.id   AF-A0A1E3K8N1-F1
#
_cell.length_a   1.000
_cell.length_b   1.000
_cell.length_c   1.000
_cell.angle_alpha   90.00
_cell.angle_beta   90.00
_cell.angle_gamma   90.00
#
_symmetry.space_group_name_H-M   'P 1'
#
loop_
_entity.id
_entity.type
_entity.pdbx_description
1 polymer ?
#
loop_
_entity_poly.entity_id
_entity_poly.type
_entity_poly.pdbx_seq_one_letter_code
_entity_poly.pdbx_strand_id
1 'polypeptide(L)'
;MTQSPLPQAYKLVRQILSSSPSGLHTKDIVRQGVALYADKLPREALESIPEPVNERKHKGKKKHVPEKQLVPEGHPFISTSHLKNRVLPVLQSQNLIHKHPVHPKPSELDTSSPSTAQRGTAKPEFVWSLREQPADLPEGVAWSTAEQWDRFVQGEHPGLVGRDYKEMLEQIKVAKRREAVESGKARRTDEEIRAWEGRRVGVTTEKERYHLNKRREANRPRKEWKNQERWQRLLNEP
;
A
#
# COMPACT_ATOMS: atom_id res chain seq x y z
N MET A 1 11.31 -27.97 17.12
CA MET A 1 11.34 -26.70 16.36
C MET A 1 9.90 -26.19 16.29
N THR A 2 9.54 -25.17 17.06
CA THR A 2 8.19 -24.59 17.03
C THR A 2 8.03 -23.83 15.71
N GLN A 3 7.18 -24.31 14.81
CA GLN A 3 6.84 -23.59 13.58
C GLN A 3 6.28 -22.21 13.95
N SER A 4 6.68 -21.18 13.21
CA SER A 4 6.13 -19.82 13.37
C SER A 4 4.60 -19.87 13.28
N PRO A 5 3.85 -19.13 14.11
CA PRO A 5 2.38 -19.11 14.04
C PRO A 5 1.85 -18.31 12.82
N LEU A 6 2.72 -17.59 12.13
CA LEU A 6 2.35 -16.71 11.00
C LEU A 6 1.63 -17.43 9.84
N PRO A 7 2.05 -18.59 9.35
CA PRO A 7 1.40 -19.26 8.22
C PRO A 7 -0.06 -19.63 8.56
N GLN A 8 -0.28 -20.08 9.80
CA GLN A 8 -1.63 -20.37 10.31
C GLN A 8 -2.46 -19.09 10.48
N ALA A 9 -1.85 -17.99 10.93
CA ALA A 9 -2.50 -16.67 10.97
C ALA A 9 -2.92 -16.20 9.56
N TYR A 10 -2.06 -16.33 8.55
CA TYR A 10 -2.39 -15.98 7.17
C TYR A 10 -3.52 -16.85 6.62
N LYS A 11 -3.50 -18.17 6.90
CA LYS A 11 -4.57 -19.10 6.52
C LYS A 11 -5.92 -18.69 7.10
N LEU A 12 -5.97 -18.34 8.38
CA LEU A 12 -7.21 -17.87 9.03
C LEU A 12 -7.72 -16.59 8.40
N VAL A 13 -6.85 -15.60 8.15
CA VAL A 13 -7.25 -14.33 7.51
C VAL A 13 -7.80 -14.58 6.10
N ARG A 14 -7.16 -15.45 5.30
CA ARG A 14 -7.65 -15.83 3.96
C ARG A 14 -9.06 -16.43 4.05
N GLN A 15 -9.26 -17.40 4.93
CA GLN A 15 -10.55 -18.08 5.13
C GLN A 15 -11.65 -17.09 5.56
N ILE A 16 -11.37 -16.27 6.57
CA ILE A 16 -12.33 -15.29 7.10
C ILE A 16 -12.75 -14.29 6.02
N LEU A 17 -11.78 -13.66 5.35
CA LEU A 17 -12.09 -12.64 4.35
C LEU A 17 -12.70 -13.24 3.07
N SER A 18 -12.44 -14.51 2.76
CA SER A 18 -13.11 -15.20 1.64
C SER A 18 -14.60 -15.42 1.90
N SER A 19 -15.02 -15.57 3.16
CA SER A 19 -16.44 -15.70 3.54
C SER A 19 -17.18 -14.36 3.62
N SER A 20 -16.46 -13.23 3.59
CA SER A 20 -17.04 -11.89 3.73
C SER A 20 -16.48 -10.93 2.67
N PRO A 21 -17.02 -10.95 1.44
CA PRO A 21 -16.53 -10.10 0.35
C PRO A 21 -16.72 -8.60 0.62
N SER A 22 -17.72 -8.23 1.43
CA SER A 22 -17.95 -6.85 1.89
C SER A 22 -16.86 -6.32 2.83
N GLY A 23 -15.99 -7.20 3.31
CA GLY A 23 -14.94 -6.88 4.26
C GLY A 23 -15.40 -6.87 5.71
N LEU A 24 -14.42 -6.97 6.61
CA LEU A 24 -14.62 -7.07 8.06
C LEU A 24 -13.74 -6.10 8.84
N HIS A 25 -14.21 -5.63 9.99
CA HIS A 25 -13.34 -4.91 10.91
C HIS A 25 -12.34 -5.85 11.57
N THR A 26 -11.21 -5.31 12.02
CA THR A 26 -10.21 -6.13 12.72
C THR A 26 -10.76 -6.85 13.95
N LYS A 27 -11.75 -6.27 14.65
CA LYS A 27 -12.40 -6.93 15.79
C LYS A 27 -13.19 -8.17 15.35
N ASP A 28 -13.89 -8.08 14.22
CA ASP A 28 -14.68 -9.19 13.68
C ASP A 28 -13.77 -10.29 13.14
N ILE A 29 -12.65 -9.91 12.51
CA ILE A 29 -11.60 -10.87 12.09
C ILE A 29 -11.05 -11.62 13.31
N VAL A 30 -10.79 -10.93 14.42
CA VAL A 30 -10.34 -11.58 15.66
C VAL A 30 -11.41 -12.54 16.17
N ARG A 31 -12.66 -12.09 16.30
CA ARG A 31 -13.76 -12.91 16.81
C ARG A 31 -13.98 -14.18 15.98
N GLN A 32 -14.01 -14.04 14.65
CA GLN A 32 -14.17 -15.18 13.75
C GLN A 32 -12.95 -16.09 13.76
N GLY A 33 -11.73 -15.53 13.83
CA GLY A 33 -10.50 -16.32 13.93
C GLY A 33 -10.44 -17.18 15.19
N VAL A 34 -10.82 -16.60 16.34
CA VAL A 34 -10.91 -17.34 17.60
C VAL A 34 -11.96 -18.45 17.52
N ALA A 35 -13.13 -18.16 16.94
CA ALA A 35 -14.17 -19.18 16.76
C ALA A 35 -13.72 -20.34 15.86
N LEU A 36 -13.04 -20.05 14.74
CA LEU A 36 -12.53 -21.06 13.80
C LEU A 36 -11.35 -21.88 14.36
N TYR A 37 -10.65 -21.36 15.37
CA TYR A 37 -9.49 -22.00 15.98
C TYR A 37 -9.79 -22.58 17.37
N ALA A 38 -11.04 -22.51 17.83
CA ALA A 38 -11.44 -22.93 19.18
C ALA A 38 -11.11 -24.39 19.47
N ASP A 39 -11.34 -25.29 18.50
CA ASP A 39 -11.10 -26.74 18.65
C ASP A 39 -9.62 -27.11 18.84
N LYS A 40 -8.72 -26.19 18.49
CA LYS A 40 -7.26 -26.39 18.57
C LYS A 40 -6.64 -25.77 19.81
N LEU A 41 -7.44 -25.08 20.62
CA LEU A 41 -7.00 -24.47 21.86
C LEU A 41 -7.42 -25.33 23.06
N PRO A 42 -6.58 -25.42 24.10
CA PRO A 42 -7.03 -26.01 25.37
C PRO A 42 -8.19 -25.18 25.92
N ARG A 43 -9.20 -25.85 26.52
CA ARG A 43 -10.41 -25.20 27.05
C ARG A 43 -10.08 -24.06 28.02
N GLU A 44 -9.04 -24.25 28.84
CA GLU A 44 -8.54 -23.27 29.80
C GLU A 44 -8.11 -21.94 29.15
N ALA A 45 -7.58 -21.98 27.92
CA ALA A 45 -7.17 -20.76 27.21
C ALA A 45 -8.37 -19.94 26.70
N LEU A 46 -9.52 -20.57 26.50
CA LEU A 46 -10.77 -19.87 26.14
C LEU A 46 -11.42 -19.21 27.37
N GLU A 47 -11.26 -19.83 28.53
CA GLU A 47 -11.75 -19.32 29.83
C GLU A 47 -10.87 -18.20 30.39
N SER A 48 -9.60 -18.12 29.98
CA SER A 48 -8.66 -17.07 30.42
C SER A 48 -8.87 -15.71 29.77
N ILE A 49 -9.89 -15.53 28.93
CA ILE A 49 -10.21 -14.23 28.32
C ILE A 49 -10.85 -13.36 29.40
N PRO A 50 -10.18 -12.30 29.90
CA PRO A 50 -10.72 -11.51 30.99
C PRO A 50 -12.03 -10.83 30.56
N GLU A 51 -13.08 -11.01 31.36
CA GLU A 51 -14.35 -10.34 31.14
C GLU A 51 -14.17 -8.82 31.06
N PRO A 52 -14.94 -8.13 30.20
CA PRO A 52 -14.80 -6.70 30.03
C PRO A 52 -15.18 -5.95 31.31
N VAL A 53 -14.21 -5.58 32.14
CA VAL A 53 -14.43 -4.62 33.23
C VAL A 53 -14.85 -3.29 32.61
N ASN A 54 -16.10 -2.88 32.87
CA ASN A 54 -16.66 -1.60 32.45
C ASN A 54 -16.14 -0.50 33.38
N GLU A 55 -14.89 -0.08 33.21
CA GLU A 55 -14.39 1.09 33.92
C GLU A 55 -15.02 2.35 33.32
N ARG A 56 -16.03 2.88 34.03
CA ARG A 56 -16.68 4.15 33.74
C ARG A 56 -15.60 5.25 33.64
N LYS A 57 -15.70 6.05 32.57
CA LYS A 57 -14.78 7.13 32.19
C LYS A 57 -14.43 8.05 33.38
N HIS A 58 -13.25 7.88 33.97
CA HIS A 58 -12.69 8.88 34.89
C HIS A 58 -12.06 10.03 34.09
N LYS A 59 -12.49 11.26 34.41
CA LYS A 59 -12.02 12.51 33.82
C LYS A 59 -10.65 12.85 34.41
N GLY A 60 -9.57 12.63 33.66
CA GLY A 60 -8.18 12.92 34.07
C GLY A 60 -7.17 12.46 33.02
N LYS A 61 -5.92 12.95 33.08
CA LYS A 61 -4.81 12.60 32.16
C LYS A 61 -4.75 11.07 31.99
N LYS A 62 -5.08 10.59 30.78
CA LYS A 62 -5.35 9.19 30.48
C LYS A 62 -4.14 8.31 30.82
N LYS A 63 -4.26 7.46 31.85
CA LYS A 63 -3.46 6.23 31.91
C LYS A 63 -3.85 5.39 30.69
N HIS A 64 -2.87 4.84 29.99
CA HIS A 64 -3.10 3.97 28.84
C HIS A 64 -3.89 2.74 29.32
N VAL A 65 -5.18 2.69 28.98
CA VAL A 65 -6.02 1.50 29.23
C VAL A 65 -5.52 0.41 28.28
N PRO A 66 -5.02 -0.73 28.78
CA PRO A 66 -4.60 -1.83 27.93
C PRO A 66 -5.76 -2.25 27.00
N GLU A 67 -5.49 -2.45 25.71
CA GLU A 67 -6.51 -3.04 24.82
C GLU A 67 -6.93 -4.40 25.42
N LYS A 68 -8.25 -4.62 25.55
CA LYS A 68 -8.80 -5.89 26.04
C LYS A 68 -8.21 -7.04 25.22
N GLN A 69 -7.68 -8.06 25.90
CA GLN A 69 -7.13 -9.25 25.27
C GLN A 69 -8.28 -10.06 24.67
N LEU A 70 -8.55 -9.83 23.38
CA LEU A 70 -9.60 -10.53 22.61
C LEU A 70 -9.10 -11.85 22.01
N VAL A 71 -7.82 -12.17 22.19
CA VAL A 71 -7.15 -13.32 21.59
C VAL A 71 -6.66 -14.22 22.74
N PRO A 72 -7.12 -15.47 22.83
CA PRO A 72 -6.67 -16.42 23.83
C PRO A 72 -5.20 -16.80 23.60
N GLU A 73 -4.52 -17.22 24.67
CA GLU A 73 -3.12 -17.66 24.58
C GLU A 73 -2.97 -18.88 23.66
N GLY A 74 -1.86 -18.95 22.92
CA GLY A 74 -1.62 -20.02 21.93
C GLY A 74 -2.35 -19.84 20.60
N HIS A 75 -3.21 -18.82 20.44
CA HIS A 75 -3.86 -18.54 19.16
C HIS A 75 -2.85 -17.99 18.11
N PRO A 76 -2.96 -18.34 16.81
CA PRO A 76 -2.02 -17.91 15.76
C PRO A 76 -1.86 -16.39 15.60
N PHE A 77 -2.89 -15.62 15.95
CA PHE A 77 -2.82 -14.16 15.95
C PHE A 77 -1.91 -13.60 17.04
N ILE A 78 -1.60 -14.35 18.10
CA ILE A 78 -0.83 -13.97 19.30
C ILE A 78 -1.52 -12.88 20.12
N SER A 79 -1.89 -11.77 19.49
CA SER A 79 -2.64 -10.66 20.09
C SER A 79 -3.33 -9.83 19.00
N THR A 80 -4.26 -8.96 19.42
CA THR A 80 -4.90 -7.99 18.52
C THR A 80 -3.88 -7.05 17.88
N SER A 81 -2.85 -6.64 18.62
CA SER A 81 -1.79 -5.76 18.15
C SER A 81 -0.88 -6.47 17.14
N HIS A 82 -0.56 -7.75 17.36
CA HIS A 82 0.21 -8.53 16.40
C HIS A 82 -0.55 -8.72 15.07
N LEU A 83 -1.86 -8.98 15.11
CA LEU A 83 -2.70 -8.99 13.90
C LEU A 83 -2.65 -7.64 13.17
N LYS A 84 -2.88 -6.53 13.88
CA LYS A 84 -2.92 -5.16 13.33
C LYS A 84 -1.60 -4.69 12.76
N ASN A 85 -0.47 -5.04 13.41
CA ASN A 85 0.83 -4.43 13.13
C ASN A 85 1.77 -5.34 12.34
N ARG A 86 1.52 -6.65 12.31
CA ARG A 86 2.37 -7.62 11.59
C ARG A 86 1.62 -8.36 10.49
N VAL A 87 0.52 -9.02 10.83
CA VAL A 87 -0.17 -9.90 9.88
C VAL A 87 -0.87 -9.11 8.77
N LEU A 88 -1.76 -8.18 9.11
CA LEU A 88 -2.52 -7.41 8.12
C LEU A 88 -1.63 -6.50 7.25
N PRO A 89 -0.64 -5.76 7.81
CA PRO A 89 0.23 -4.91 6.99
C PRO A 89 1.10 -5.71 6.00
N VAL A 90 1.56 -6.90 6.38
CA VAL A 90 2.30 -7.79 5.48
C VAL A 90 1.42 -8.19 4.30
N LEU A 91 0.22 -8.70 4.56
CA LEU A 91 -0.72 -9.09 3.49
C LEU A 91 -1.12 -7.90 2.61
N GLN A 92 -1.27 -6.71 3.19
CA GLN A 92 -1.57 -5.49 2.46
C GLN A 92 -0.40 -5.07 1.55
N SER A 93 0.84 -5.17 2.03
CA SER A 93 2.04 -4.82 1.26
C SER A 93 2.23 -5.71 0.03
N GLN A 94 1.67 -6.93 0.06
CA GLN A 94 1.68 -7.90 -1.03
C GLN A 94 0.42 -7.87 -1.88
N ASN A 95 -0.42 -6.85 -1.69
CA ASN A 95 -1.61 -6.64 -2.47
C ASN A 95 -2.66 -7.77 -2.38
N LEU A 96 -2.62 -8.56 -1.30
CA LEU A 96 -3.54 -9.67 -1.07
C LEU A 96 -4.82 -9.23 -0.38
N ILE A 97 -4.71 -8.20 0.47
CA ILE A 97 -5.83 -7.57 1.16
C ILE A 97 -5.73 -6.05 1.02
N HIS A 98 -6.83 -5.34 1.22
CA HIS A 98 -6.81 -3.89 1.30
C HIS A 98 -7.75 -3.38 2.39
N LYS A 99 -7.36 -2.25 2.98
CA LYS A 99 -8.15 -1.50 3.95
C LYS A 99 -8.87 -0.38 3.23
N HIS A 100 -10.19 -0.33 3.30
CA HIS A 100 -10.98 0.72 2.66
C HIS A 100 -12.04 1.28 3.62
N PRO A 101 -12.43 2.56 3.45
CA PRO A 101 -13.48 3.16 4.25
C PRO A 101 -14.85 2.62 3.82
N VAL A 102 -15.70 2.33 4.81
CA VAL A 102 -17.12 2.05 4.66
C VAL A 102 -17.85 3.14 5.41
N HIS A 103 -18.78 3.80 4.72
CA HIS A 103 -19.67 4.75 5.35
C HIS A 103 -20.84 3.98 5.95
N PRO A 104 -21.11 4.08 7.27
CA PRO A 104 -22.30 3.49 7.83
C PRO A 104 -23.51 4.10 7.11
N LYS A 105 -24.36 3.26 6.53
CA LYS A 105 -25.63 3.74 5.96
C LYS A 105 -26.40 4.43 7.10
N PRO A 106 -26.95 5.63 6.89
CA PRO A 106 -27.85 6.21 7.86
C PRO A 106 -29.01 5.23 8.03
N SER A 107 -29.14 4.66 9.23
CA SER A 107 -30.23 3.76 9.55
C SER A 107 -31.54 4.58 9.50
N GLU A 108 -32.50 4.19 8.67
CA GLU A 108 -33.81 4.87 8.54
C GLU A 108 -34.76 4.61 9.74
N LEU A 109 -34.22 4.28 10.90
CA LEU A 109 -34.98 3.95 12.11
C LEU A 109 -34.49 4.81 13.28
N ASP A 110 -34.78 6.10 13.22
CA ASP A 110 -34.89 6.97 14.41
C ASP A 110 -35.95 8.05 14.11
N THR A 111 -37.18 7.60 13.85
CA THR A 111 -38.36 8.45 13.80
C THR A 111 -38.79 8.76 15.24
N SER A 112 -38.13 9.71 15.91
CA SER A 112 -38.73 10.62 16.92
C SER A 112 -37.69 11.32 17.78
N SER A 113 -37.24 12.52 17.36
CA SER A 113 -37.07 13.68 18.24
C SER A 113 -36.50 14.88 17.47
N PRO A 114 -37.21 16.02 17.39
CA PRO A 114 -36.71 17.22 16.74
C PRO A 114 -35.99 18.09 17.77
N SER A 115 -34.67 17.99 17.89
CA SER A 115 -33.84 19.15 18.25
C SER A 115 -32.36 18.84 18.05
N THR A 116 -31.66 19.82 17.49
CA THR A 116 -30.22 19.84 17.25
C THR A 116 -29.75 19.07 16.02
N ALA A 117 -30.04 19.65 14.85
CA ALA A 117 -29.29 19.44 13.62
C ALA A 117 -27.80 19.83 13.83
N GLN A 118 -26.97 18.90 14.31
CA GLN A 118 -25.54 18.94 14.06
C GLN A 118 -25.26 18.06 12.86
N ARG A 119 -24.71 18.68 11.80
CA ARG A 119 -24.09 18.00 10.65
C ARG A 119 -22.91 17.16 11.15
N GLY A 120 -23.17 15.98 11.70
CA GLY A 120 -22.16 14.98 11.99
C GLY A 120 -22.01 14.12 10.75
N THR A 121 -21.03 14.41 9.89
CA THR A 121 -20.57 13.41 8.93
C THR A 121 -20.06 12.22 9.75
N ALA A 122 -20.76 11.09 9.70
CA ALA A 122 -20.35 9.89 10.41
C ALA A 122 -18.90 9.56 10.02
N LYS A 123 -18.04 9.35 11.03
CA LYS A 123 -16.62 9.02 10.77
C LYS A 123 -16.58 7.74 9.94
N PRO A 124 -15.80 7.70 8.84
CA PRO A 124 -15.68 6.50 8.04
C PRO A 124 -15.10 5.38 8.90
N GLU A 125 -15.77 4.23 8.89
CA GLU A 125 -15.25 3.03 9.51
C GLU A 125 -14.36 2.30 8.50
N PHE A 126 -13.36 1.56 8.96
CA PHE A 126 -12.44 0.89 8.04
C PHE A 126 -12.59 -0.62 8.13
N VAL A 127 -12.78 -1.26 6.98
CA VAL A 127 -12.85 -2.72 6.86
C VAL A 127 -11.68 -3.23 6.03
N TRP A 128 -11.37 -4.51 6.21
CA TRP A 128 -10.42 -5.25 5.40
C TRP A 128 -11.17 -6.21 4.50
N SER A 129 -10.81 -6.25 3.22
CA SER A 129 -11.34 -7.23 2.26
C SER A 129 -10.22 -7.83 1.42
N LEU A 130 -10.50 -8.99 0.82
CA LEU A 130 -9.61 -9.59 -0.17
C LEU A 130 -9.50 -8.66 -1.38
N ARG A 131 -8.32 -8.66 -2.01
CA ARG A 131 -8.13 -8.02 -3.30
C ARG A 131 -8.21 -9.06 -4.40
N GLU A 132 -8.92 -8.73 -5.47
CA GLU A 132 -8.93 -9.52 -6.70
C GLU A 132 -7.60 -9.38 -7.44
N GLN A 133 -7.31 -10.35 -8.31
CA GLN A 133 -6.14 -10.27 -9.17
C GLN A 133 -6.24 -9.01 -10.05
N PRO A 134 -5.16 -8.25 -10.22
CA PRO A 134 -5.18 -7.09 -11.11
C PRO A 134 -5.52 -7.56 -12.54
N ALA A 135 -6.57 -6.99 -13.14
CA ALA A 135 -6.99 -7.35 -14.49
C ALA A 135 -5.94 -6.94 -15.56
N ASP A 136 -5.19 -5.87 -15.30
CA ASP A 136 -4.24 -5.28 -16.23
C ASP A 136 -2.80 -5.78 -16.00
N LEU A 137 -2.62 -7.09 -15.80
CA LEU A 137 -1.28 -7.67 -15.72
C LEU A 137 -0.69 -7.79 -17.15
N PRO A 138 0.53 -7.27 -17.39
CA PRO A 138 1.21 -7.44 -18.67
C PRO A 138 1.38 -8.93 -18.99
N GLU A 139 1.32 -9.28 -20.27
CA GLU A 139 1.62 -10.63 -20.73
C GLU A 139 3.04 -11.05 -20.31
N GLY A 140 3.18 -12.26 -19.77
CA GLY A 140 4.46 -12.82 -19.31
C GLY A 140 4.84 -12.51 -17.86
N VAL A 141 4.01 -11.78 -17.10
CA VAL A 141 4.23 -11.57 -15.67
C VAL A 141 3.85 -12.83 -14.89
N ALA A 142 4.85 -13.50 -14.30
CA ALA A 142 4.69 -14.76 -13.55
C ALA A 142 4.06 -14.59 -12.15
N TRP A 143 3.50 -13.43 -11.83
CA TRP A 143 2.96 -13.16 -10.50
C TRP A 143 1.46 -13.45 -10.46
N SER A 144 1.03 -14.32 -9.53
CA SER A 144 -0.39 -14.60 -9.29
C SER A 144 -0.79 -14.44 -7.83
N THR A 145 -2.01 -13.93 -7.60
CA THR A 145 -2.54 -13.74 -6.23
C THR A 145 -2.67 -15.07 -5.49
N ALA A 146 -3.04 -16.15 -6.18
CA ALA A 146 -3.23 -17.47 -5.59
C ALA A 146 -1.90 -18.08 -5.10
N GLU A 147 -0.86 -18.07 -5.94
CA GLU A 147 0.46 -18.60 -5.57
C GLU A 147 1.07 -17.82 -4.39
N GLN A 148 0.90 -16.49 -4.37
CA GLN A 148 1.42 -15.71 -3.24
C GLN A 148 0.71 -16.04 -1.92
N TRP A 149 -0.59 -16.30 -1.95
CA TRP A 149 -1.29 -16.80 -0.76
C TRP A 149 -0.75 -18.16 -0.32
N ASP A 150 -0.49 -19.06 -1.26
CA ASP A 150 -0.02 -20.41 -0.94
C ASP A 150 1.40 -20.37 -0.33
N ARG A 151 2.28 -19.52 -0.83
CA ARG A 151 3.63 -19.29 -0.25
C ARG A 151 3.58 -18.76 1.18
N PHE A 152 2.66 -17.84 1.48
CA PHE A 152 2.45 -17.38 2.85
C PHE A 152 1.92 -18.48 3.77
N VAL A 153 1.03 -19.34 3.28
CA VAL A 153 0.48 -20.47 4.04
C VAL A 153 1.52 -21.57 4.24
N GLN A 154 2.45 -21.75 3.30
CA GLN A 154 3.60 -22.66 3.44
C GLN A 154 4.68 -22.11 4.38
N GLY A 155 4.61 -20.81 4.70
CA GLY A 155 5.48 -20.16 5.67
C GLY A 155 6.75 -19.55 5.09
N GLU A 156 6.71 -19.19 3.80
CA GLU A 156 7.77 -18.38 3.22
C GLU A 156 7.89 -17.02 3.92
N HIS A 157 9.12 -16.50 3.95
CA HIS A 157 9.39 -15.23 4.59
C HIS A 157 8.74 -14.07 3.79
N PRO A 158 8.01 -13.14 4.44
CA PRO A 158 7.34 -12.03 3.76
C PRO A 158 8.25 -11.18 2.87
N GLY A 159 9.53 -11.08 3.23
CA GLY A 159 10.52 -10.35 2.45
C GLY A 159 10.90 -11.00 1.12
N LEU A 160 10.76 -12.33 0.99
CA LEU A 160 11.00 -13.04 -0.27
C LEU A 160 9.80 -12.87 -1.21
N VAL A 161 8.60 -13.18 -0.72
CA VAL A 161 7.33 -12.93 -1.44
C VAL A 161 7.21 -11.46 -1.86
N GLY A 162 7.67 -10.55 -1.00
CA GLY A 162 7.71 -9.11 -1.26
C GLY A 162 8.68 -8.63 -2.32
N ARG A 163 9.68 -9.42 -2.71
CA ARG A 163 10.54 -9.08 -3.85
C ARG A 163 9.78 -9.29 -5.15
N ASP A 164 9.13 -10.43 -5.29
CA ASP A 164 8.42 -10.81 -6.50
C ASP A 164 7.27 -9.84 -6.82
N TYR A 165 6.55 -9.37 -5.79
CA TYR A 165 5.55 -8.32 -5.98
C TYR A 165 6.15 -6.98 -6.42
N LYS A 166 7.33 -6.61 -5.90
CA LYS A 166 8.03 -5.39 -6.34
C LYS A 166 8.53 -5.51 -7.77
N GLU A 167 9.10 -6.66 -8.13
CA GLU A 167 9.54 -6.93 -9.51
C GLU A 167 8.37 -6.85 -10.49
N MET A 168 7.22 -7.43 -10.11
CA MET A 168 5.97 -7.29 -10.89
C MET A 168 5.56 -5.81 -11.06
N LEU A 169 5.59 -5.00 -9.99
CA LEU A 169 5.28 -3.57 -10.08
C LEU A 169 6.26 -2.80 -10.99
N GLU A 170 7.55 -3.17 -10.96
CA GLU A 170 8.56 -2.59 -11.83
C GLU A 170 8.33 -2.97 -13.30
N GLN A 171 8.00 -4.22 -13.58
CA GLN A 171 7.64 -4.68 -14.92
C GLN A 171 6.41 -3.94 -15.47
N ILE A 172 5.36 -3.79 -14.65
CA ILE A 172 4.17 -3.00 -15.02
C ILE A 172 4.55 -1.56 -15.32
N LYS A 173 5.42 -0.94 -14.50
CA LYS A 173 5.87 0.44 -14.72
C LYS A 173 6.66 0.58 -16.02
N VAL A 174 7.53 -0.38 -16.32
CA VAL A 174 8.31 -0.41 -17.57
C VAL A 174 7.39 -0.60 -18.77
N ALA A 175 6.44 -1.54 -18.71
CA ALA A 175 5.47 -1.79 -19.77
C ALA A 175 4.61 -0.56 -20.05
N LYS A 176 4.04 0.07 -19.02
CA LYS A 176 3.27 1.32 -19.14
C LYS A 176 4.11 2.46 -19.73
N ARG A 177 5.40 2.53 -19.39
CA ARG A 177 6.32 3.52 -19.97
C ARG A 177 6.56 3.24 -21.46
N ARG A 178 6.73 1.98 -21.86
CA ARG A 178 6.87 1.59 -23.28
C ARG A 178 5.62 1.92 -24.07
N GLU A 179 4.45 1.53 -23.58
CA GLU A 179 3.14 1.83 -24.20
C GLU A 179 2.90 3.34 -24.33
N ALA A 180 3.24 4.12 -23.30
CA ALA A 180 3.14 5.59 -23.36
C ALA A 180 4.06 6.18 -24.44
N VAL A 181 5.24 5.58 -24.66
CA VAL A 181 6.15 5.99 -25.74
C VAL A 181 5.61 5.60 -27.10
N GLU A 182 5.13 4.37 -27.27
CA GLU A 182 4.58 3.85 -28.53
C GLU A 182 3.32 4.61 -28.96
N SER A 183 2.45 4.96 -28.02
CA SER A 183 1.25 5.78 -28.26
C SER A 183 1.55 7.26 -28.54
N GLY A 184 2.82 7.69 -28.49
CA GLY A 184 3.23 9.08 -28.67
C GLY A 184 2.79 10.01 -27.52
N LYS A 185 2.13 9.48 -26.48
CA LYS A 185 1.69 10.21 -25.30
C LYS A 185 2.87 10.68 -24.45
N ALA A 186 3.93 9.88 -24.38
CA ALA A 186 5.20 10.23 -23.81
C ALA A 186 6.21 10.45 -24.94
N ARG A 187 6.71 11.68 -25.07
CA ARG A 187 7.91 11.92 -25.88
C ARG A 187 9.08 11.20 -25.19
N ARG A 188 9.83 10.37 -25.94
CA ARG A 188 11.07 9.76 -25.46
C ARG A 188 11.92 10.86 -24.83
N THR A 189 12.31 10.71 -23.57
CA THR A 189 13.37 11.55 -23.01
C THR A 189 14.63 10.75 -22.72
N ASP A 190 14.81 9.62 -23.42
CA ASP A 190 16.13 9.00 -23.64
C ASP A 190 16.87 9.72 -24.80
N GLU A 191 16.15 10.39 -25.72
CA GLU A 191 16.73 11.33 -26.69
C GLU A 191 17.33 12.56 -26.01
N GLU A 192 16.68 13.08 -24.96
CA GLU A 192 17.22 14.18 -24.15
C GLU A 192 18.33 13.74 -23.21
N ILE A 193 18.44 12.46 -22.85
CA ILE A 193 19.57 11.91 -22.09
C ILE A 193 20.76 11.67 -23.04
N ARG A 194 20.53 11.14 -24.24
CA ARG A 194 21.54 11.10 -25.32
C ARG A 194 21.95 12.47 -25.83
N ALA A 195 21.11 13.51 -25.71
CA ALA A 195 21.52 14.88 -26.01
C ALA A 195 22.65 15.40 -25.09
N TRP A 196 22.96 14.70 -23.99
CA TRP A 196 24.15 14.96 -23.16
C TRP A 196 25.40 14.25 -23.70
N GLU A 197 25.24 13.10 -24.38
CA GLU A 197 26.32 12.42 -25.12
C GLU A 197 26.64 13.23 -26.39
N GLY A 198 27.66 14.09 -26.30
CA GLY A 198 28.08 14.99 -27.39
C GLY A 198 27.88 16.48 -27.10
N ARG A 199 27.53 16.86 -25.87
CA ARG A 199 27.37 18.26 -25.48
C ARG A 199 28.68 19.03 -25.67
N ARG A 200 28.70 20.01 -26.56
CA ARG A 200 29.82 20.96 -26.67
C ARG A 200 29.85 21.84 -25.42
N VAL A 201 31.02 21.94 -24.77
CA VAL A 201 31.24 22.74 -23.56
C VAL A 201 30.75 24.17 -23.79
N GLY A 202 29.74 24.62 -23.04
CA GLY A 202 29.17 25.98 -23.12
C GLY A 202 27.82 26.15 -23.83
N VAL A 203 27.18 25.07 -24.31
CA VAL A 203 25.79 25.09 -24.84
C VAL A 203 24.84 24.42 -23.86
N THR A 204 23.74 25.09 -23.51
CA THR A 204 22.67 24.54 -22.65
C THR A 204 21.75 23.62 -23.44
N THR A 205 21.15 22.62 -22.79
CA THR A 205 20.14 21.74 -23.42
C THR A 205 18.76 22.39 -23.49
N GLU A 206 17.85 21.85 -24.31
CA GLU A 206 16.46 22.35 -24.38
C GLU A 206 15.75 22.31 -23.01
N LYS A 207 15.97 21.26 -22.22
CA LYS A 207 15.48 21.18 -20.82
C LYS A 207 16.02 22.28 -19.92
N GLU A 208 17.31 22.61 -20.05
CA GLU A 208 17.94 23.73 -19.35
C GLU A 208 17.50 25.10 -19.91
N ARG A 209 16.66 25.15 -20.95
CA ARG A 209 16.09 26.40 -21.44
C ARG A 209 14.61 26.52 -21.09
N TYR A 210 13.96 25.43 -20.70
CA TYR A 210 12.54 25.38 -20.39
C TYR A 210 12.16 26.23 -19.15
N HIS A 211 13.11 26.49 -18.26
CA HIS A 211 12.93 27.41 -17.13
C HIS A 211 13.11 28.89 -17.51
N LEU A 212 13.49 29.17 -18.76
CA LEU A 212 13.54 30.52 -19.31
C LEU A 212 12.17 30.89 -19.89
N ASN A 213 11.85 32.18 -19.93
CA ASN A 213 10.66 32.66 -20.63
C ASN A 213 10.74 32.35 -22.15
N LYS A 214 9.62 32.05 -22.83
CA LYS A 214 9.53 31.63 -24.24
C LYS A 214 10.41 32.43 -25.20
N ARG A 215 10.45 33.76 -25.04
CA ARG A 215 11.33 34.64 -25.85
C ARG A 215 12.82 34.35 -25.64
N ARG A 216 13.23 34.08 -24.40
CA ARG A 216 14.62 33.78 -24.04
C ARG A 216 14.98 32.35 -24.45
N GLU A 217 14.09 31.39 -24.22
CA GLU A 217 14.24 30.00 -24.67
C GLU A 217 14.57 29.92 -26.16
N ALA A 218 13.78 30.59 -27.02
CA ALA A 218 13.98 30.59 -28.47
C ALA A 218 15.30 31.25 -28.92
N ASN A 219 15.76 32.30 -28.22
CA ASN A 219 16.94 33.07 -28.61
C ASN A 219 18.25 32.58 -27.96
N ARG A 220 18.15 31.78 -26.90
CA ARG A 220 19.30 31.27 -26.14
C ARG A 220 20.27 30.44 -27.00
N PRO A 221 19.81 29.49 -27.84
CA PRO A 221 20.72 28.69 -28.64
C PRO A 221 21.64 29.55 -29.52
N ARG A 222 21.05 30.50 -30.26
CA ARG A 222 21.80 31.39 -31.15
C ARG A 222 22.84 32.24 -30.41
N LYS A 223 22.55 32.64 -29.16
CA LYS A 223 23.49 33.40 -28.32
C LYS A 223 24.65 32.52 -27.83
N GLU A 224 24.36 31.28 -27.45
CA GLU A 224 25.38 30.33 -26.99
C GLU A 224 26.32 29.91 -28.12
N TRP A 225 25.81 29.66 -29.32
CA TRP A 225 26.63 29.39 -30.50
C TRP A 225 27.54 30.56 -30.87
N LYS A 226 27.02 31.80 -30.89
CA LYS A 226 27.87 32.99 -31.13
C LYS A 226 28.98 33.15 -30.10
N ASN A 227 28.68 32.89 -28.83
CA ASN A 227 29.69 32.94 -27.78
C ASN A 227 30.74 31.85 -27.95
N GLN A 228 30.34 30.63 -28.31
CA GLN A 228 31.28 29.55 -28.60
C GLN A 228 32.19 29.88 -29.78
N GLU A 229 31.64 30.37 -30.90
CA GLU A 229 32.44 30.78 -32.06
C GLU A 229 33.44 31.88 -31.69
N ARG A 230 33.04 32.84 -30.86
CA ARG A 230 33.93 33.88 -30.34
C ARG A 230 35.06 33.29 -29.50
N TRP A 231 34.74 32.37 -28.59
CA TRP A 231 35.76 31.70 -27.76
C TRP A 231 36.72 30.86 -28.60
N GLN A 232 36.22 30.14 -29.60
CA GLN A 232 37.07 29.36 -30.51
C GLN A 232 38.00 30.26 -31.33
N ARG A 233 37.55 31.44 -31.77
CA ARG A 233 38.43 32.41 -32.45
C ARG A 233 39.53 32.91 -31.53
N LEU A 234 39.19 33.31 -30.30
CA LEU A 234 40.18 33.79 -29.32
C LEU A 234 41.20 32.72 -28.92
N LEU A 235 40.82 31.45 -28.96
CA LEU A 235 41.71 30.32 -28.64
C LEU A 235 42.59 29.90 -29.84
N ASN A 236 42.22 30.25 -31.07
CA ASN A 236 42.91 29.86 -32.30
C ASN A 236 43.67 31.03 -32.96
N GLU A 237 43.61 32.24 -32.42
CA GLU A 237 44.51 33.34 -32.81
C GLU A 237 45.90 33.07 -32.19
N PRO A 238 46.98 33.01 -32.99
CA PRO A 238 48.34 32.75 -32.51
C PRO A 238 48.93 33.90 -31.69
#